data_AF-X1T082-F1
#
_entry.id   AF-X1T082-F1
#
_cell.length_a   1.000
_cell.length_b   1.000
_cell.length_c   1.000
_cell.angle_alpha   90.00
_cell.angle_beta   90.00
_cell.angle_gamma   90.00
#
_symmetry.space_group_name_H-M   'P 1'
#
loop_
_entity.id
_entity.type
_entity.pdbx_description
1 polymer ?
#
loop_
_entity_poly.entity_id
_entity_poly.type
_entity_poly.pdbx_seq_one_letter_code
_entity_poly.pdbx_strand_id
1 'polypeptide(L)'
;EPLPVEEVETPGMTSIEQVANFLKVPQSHTLKAVFYIADGKLIFVVIRGDIEVNEVKLKNILGCIELRLATETEIIEAGIVAGSASPIGISGIKTIADDSITSGANFIAGANKPDTHLRNVNHPRDFRVDLVTDIAQACAGEGCPKCGGKLSSAHGMEVGHIFKLGTFISQKLGALFIDPDGVSHPIVMGSYGIGLGRLLAAIIEHSHDDKGIIWPLSITPYHIYLCPLHLESPQVVG
;
A
#
# COMPACT_ATOMS: atom_id res chain seq x y z
N GLU A 1 28.56 3.78 14.02
CA GLU A 1 29.04 5.16 13.74
C GLU A 1 29.05 5.42 12.25
N PRO A 2 28.77 6.66 11.79
CA PRO A 2 28.81 7.00 10.37
C PRO A 2 30.23 6.92 9.80
N LEU A 3 30.42 6.17 8.71
CA LEU A 3 31.68 6.08 7.97
C LEU A 3 31.72 7.10 6.82
N PRO A 4 32.90 7.48 6.31
CA PRO A 4 33.00 8.36 5.14
C PRO A 4 32.28 7.77 3.92
N VAL A 5 31.60 8.62 3.16
CA VAL A 5 30.93 8.22 1.91
C VAL A 5 31.98 7.76 0.89
N GLU A 6 31.69 6.65 0.22
CA GLU A 6 32.56 6.04 -0.79
C GLU A 6 31.74 5.73 -2.05
N GLU A 7 32.23 6.15 -3.22
CA GLU A 7 31.66 5.74 -4.52
C GLU A 7 32.11 4.34 -4.88
N VAL A 8 31.18 3.51 -5.36
CA VAL A 8 31.44 2.14 -5.81
C VAL A 8 30.76 1.92 -7.16
N GLU A 9 31.54 1.44 -8.12
CA GLU A 9 31.05 1.04 -9.43
C GLU A 9 30.21 -0.24 -9.31
N THR A 10 29.02 -0.22 -9.89
CA THR A 10 28.04 -1.29 -9.90
C THR A 10 27.46 -1.47 -11.31
N PRO A 11 28.29 -1.85 -12.31
CA PRO A 11 27.89 -1.91 -13.71
C PRO A 11 26.77 -2.91 -13.95
N GLY A 12 25.69 -2.45 -14.59
CA GLY A 12 24.52 -3.26 -14.92
C GLY A 12 23.65 -3.64 -13.73
N MET A 13 23.90 -3.09 -12.54
CA MET A 13 23.08 -3.34 -11.34
C MET A 13 22.06 -2.22 -11.17
N THR A 14 20.78 -2.52 -11.38
CA THR A 14 19.70 -1.52 -11.34
C THR A 14 18.65 -1.80 -10.29
N SER A 15 18.54 -3.05 -9.81
CA SER A 15 17.61 -3.43 -8.74
C SER A 15 18.30 -3.52 -7.38
N ILE A 16 17.51 -3.37 -6.31
CA ILE A 16 18.00 -3.56 -4.93
C ILE A 16 18.61 -4.95 -4.73
N GLU A 17 17.97 -5.98 -5.26
CA GLU A 17 18.48 -7.35 -5.16
C GLU A 17 19.85 -7.49 -5.83
N GLN A 18 20.00 -6.93 -7.04
CA GLN A 18 21.27 -6.94 -7.77
C GLN A 18 22.38 -6.23 -7.01
N VAL A 19 22.12 -5.01 -6.53
CA VAL A 19 23.09 -4.20 -5.78
C VAL A 19 23.47 -4.86 -4.45
N ALA A 20 22.49 -5.36 -3.70
CA ALA A 20 22.71 -6.04 -2.44
C ALA A 20 23.56 -7.30 -2.61
N ASN A 21 23.26 -8.13 -3.61
CA ASN A 21 24.02 -9.33 -3.92
C ASN A 21 25.43 -9.02 -4.40
N PHE A 22 25.60 -8.02 -5.28
CA PHE A 22 26.90 -7.61 -5.80
C PHE A 22 27.83 -7.08 -4.69
N LEU A 23 27.30 -6.24 -3.80
CA LEU A 23 28.05 -5.63 -2.70
C LEU A 23 28.08 -6.49 -1.42
N LYS A 24 27.45 -7.68 -1.46
CA LYS A 24 27.39 -8.66 -0.36
C LYS A 24 26.85 -8.06 0.94
N VAL A 25 25.77 -7.29 0.83
CA VAL A 25 25.03 -6.72 1.96
C VAL A 25 23.59 -7.21 1.96
N PRO A 26 22.90 -7.22 3.11
CA PRO A 26 21.46 -7.46 3.11
C PRO A 26 20.72 -6.30 2.43
N GLN A 27 19.56 -6.57 1.83
CA GLN A 27 18.71 -5.54 1.21
C GLN A 27 18.27 -4.47 2.24
N SER A 28 18.20 -4.82 3.53
CA SER A 28 17.94 -3.87 4.62
C SER A 28 19.04 -2.82 4.81
N HIS A 29 20.22 -3.01 4.21
CA HIS A 29 21.31 -2.04 4.20
C HIS A 29 21.34 -1.17 2.94
N THR A 30 20.33 -1.26 2.08
CA THR A 30 20.19 -0.38 0.91
C THR A 30 19.02 0.59 1.08
N LEU A 31 19.07 1.71 0.39
CA LEU A 31 17.97 2.66 0.22
C LEU A 31 17.53 2.62 -1.23
N LYS A 32 16.23 2.41 -1.46
CA LYS A 32 15.63 2.54 -2.78
C LYS A 32 14.97 3.90 -2.95
N ALA A 33 15.08 4.41 -4.17
CA ALA A 33 14.37 5.57 -4.65
C ALA A 33 13.17 5.10 -5.48
N VAL A 34 11.96 5.56 -5.13
CA VAL A 34 10.73 5.29 -5.87
C VAL A 34 10.11 6.62 -6.27
N PHE A 35 9.60 6.70 -7.49
CA PHE A 35 9.13 7.95 -8.08
C PHE A 35 7.64 7.88 -8.32
N TYR A 36 6.92 8.88 -7.81
CA TYR A 36 5.47 8.98 -7.98
C TYR A 36 5.09 10.31 -8.61
N ILE A 37 3.99 10.33 -9.35
CA ILE A 37 3.29 11.55 -9.74
C ILE A 37 2.07 11.70 -8.83
N ALA A 38 2.04 12.78 -8.06
CA ALA A 38 0.93 13.16 -7.20
C ALA A 38 0.30 14.46 -7.73
N ASP A 39 -0.96 14.38 -8.19
CA ASP A 39 -1.68 15.50 -8.83
C ASP A 39 -0.82 16.28 -9.86
N GLY A 40 -0.12 15.55 -10.72
CA GLY A 40 0.74 16.11 -11.78
C GLY A 40 2.14 16.55 -11.34
N LYS A 41 2.52 16.36 -10.07
CA LYS A 41 3.85 16.73 -9.56
C LYS A 41 4.67 15.49 -9.22
N LEU A 42 5.94 15.51 -9.61
CA LEU A 42 6.90 14.46 -9.26
C LEU A 42 7.23 14.49 -7.76
N ILE A 43 7.16 13.32 -7.13
CA ILE A 43 7.48 13.06 -5.73
C ILE A 43 8.61 12.03 -5.69
N PHE A 44 9.69 12.38 -4.99
CA PHE A 44 10.80 11.48 -4.71
C PHE A 44 10.50 10.74 -3.41
N VAL A 45 10.45 9.41 -3.43
CA VAL A 45 10.25 8.59 -2.25
C VAL A 45 11.52 7.81 -1.92
N VAL A 46 11.94 7.84 -0.66
CA VAL A 46 13.12 7.10 -0.17
C VAL A 46 12.67 6.12 0.90
N ILE A 47 13.05 4.86 0.77
CA ILE A 47 12.70 3.82 1.73
C ILE A 47 13.78 2.75 1.75
N ARG A 48 13.88 1.97 2.84
CA ARG A 48 14.80 0.84 2.92
C ARG A 48 14.51 -0.18 1.82
N GLY A 49 15.56 -0.80 1.27
CA GLY A 49 15.46 -1.59 0.04
C GLY A 49 14.65 -2.89 0.15
N ASP A 50 14.51 -3.44 1.34
CA ASP A 50 13.81 -4.69 1.65
C ASP A 50 12.31 -4.55 1.92
N ILE A 51 11.77 -3.33 1.95
CA ILE A 51 10.35 -3.07 2.27
C ILE A 51 9.69 -2.22 1.18
N GLU A 52 8.39 -2.39 0.95
CA GLU A 52 7.66 -1.70 -0.13
C GLU A 52 6.93 -0.45 0.34
N VAL A 53 6.69 0.48 -0.59
CA VAL A 53 5.87 1.68 -0.33
C VAL A 53 4.39 1.29 -0.29
N ASN A 54 3.71 1.68 0.77
CA ASN A 54 2.26 1.66 0.85
C ASN A 54 1.69 2.94 0.23
N GLU A 55 1.16 2.81 -0.98
CA GLU A 55 0.62 3.95 -1.74
C GLU A 55 -0.58 4.61 -1.06
N VAL A 56 -1.36 3.87 -0.26
CA VAL A 56 -2.48 4.44 0.50
C VAL A 56 -1.98 5.37 1.60
N LYS A 57 -0.93 4.97 2.35
CA LYS A 57 -0.28 5.84 3.34
C LYS A 57 0.29 7.08 2.65
N LEU A 58 1.06 6.89 1.58
CA LEU A 58 1.67 8.00 0.83
C LEU A 58 0.63 8.98 0.30
N LYS A 59 -0.45 8.48 -0.33
CA LYS A 59 -1.56 9.30 -0.83
C LYS A 59 -2.21 10.13 0.27
N ASN A 60 -2.49 9.50 1.42
CA ASN A 60 -3.10 10.18 2.57
C ASN A 60 -2.19 11.29 3.14
N ILE A 61 -0.88 11.04 3.21
CA ILE A 61 0.10 12.02 3.68
C ILE A 61 0.24 13.20 2.70
N LEU A 62 0.24 12.90 1.40
CA LEU A 62 0.33 13.94 0.37
C LEU A 62 -0.98 14.72 0.23
N GLY A 63 -2.11 14.15 0.66
CA GLY A 63 -3.44 14.73 0.48
C GLY A 63 -3.83 14.82 -0.99
N CYS A 64 -3.25 13.99 -1.86
CA CYS A 64 -3.47 14.05 -3.30
C CYS A 64 -4.68 13.21 -3.74
N ILE A 65 -5.29 13.59 -4.86
CA ILE A 65 -6.42 12.87 -5.44
C ILE A 65 -5.93 11.72 -6.31
N GLU A 66 -4.91 11.99 -7.11
CA GLU A 66 -4.26 11.00 -7.98
C GLU A 66 -2.83 10.74 -7.50
N LEU A 67 -2.48 9.46 -7.45
CA LEU A 67 -1.14 8.99 -7.16
C LEU A 67 -0.87 7.82 -8.10
N ARG A 68 0.24 7.88 -8.83
CA ARG A 68 0.71 6.78 -9.68
C ARG A 68 2.23 6.75 -9.71
N LEU A 69 2.81 5.62 -10.09
CA LEU A 69 4.22 5.57 -10.40
C LEU A 69 4.56 6.54 -11.55
N ALA A 70 5.71 7.18 -11.44
CA ALA A 70 6.28 7.96 -12.52
C ALA A 70 6.74 7.03 -13.64
N THR A 71 6.54 7.47 -14.87
CA THR A 71 7.06 6.79 -16.06
C THR A 71 8.56 7.06 -16.22
N GLU A 72 9.26 6.21 -16.97
CA GLU A 72 10.69 6.42 -17.25
C GLU A 72 10.96 7.77 -17.90
N THR A 73 10.09 8.21 -18.83
CA THR A 73 10.21 9.52 -19.50
C THR A 73 10.19 10.68 -18.49
N GLU A 74 9.24 10.67 -17.55
CA GLU A 74 9.12 11.72 -16.53
C GLU A 74 10.33 11.75 -15.59
N ILE A 75 10.91 10.58 -15.30
CA ILE A 75 12.12 10.45 -14.47
C ILE A 75 13.34 11.03 -15.22
N ILE A 76 13.48 10.72 -16.51
CA ILE A 76 14.56 11.24 -17.36
C ILE A 76 14.45 12.76 -17.54
N GLU A 77 13.24 13.28 -17.79
CA GLU A 77 12.99 14.72 -17.91
C GLU A 77 13.33 15.49 -16.63
N ALA A 78 13.15 14.85 -15.47
CA ALA A 78 13.57 15.38 -14.18
C ALA A 78 15.08 15.25 -13.90
N GLY A 79 15.86 14.69 -14.83
CA GLY A 79 17.31 14.51 -14.70
C GLY A 79 17.72 13.41 -13.73
N ILE A 80 16.82 12.47 -13.44
CA ILE A 80 17.07 11.38 -12.49
C ILE A 80 17.62 10.16 -13.23
N VAL A 81 18.68 9.57 -12.69
CA VAL A 81 19.28 8.33 -13.20
C VAL A 81 18.60 7.13 -12.55
N ALA A 82 17.59 6.57 -13.22
CA ALA A 82 16.87 5.38 -12.76
C ALA A 82 17.83 4.21 -12.46
N GLY A 83 17.57 3.45 -11.40
CA GLY A 83 18.43 2.35 -10.95
C GLY A 83 19.69 2.76 -10.18
N SER A 84 20.04 4.05 -10.17
CA SER A 84 21.16 4.60 -9.39
C SER A 84 20.81 5.97 -8.79
N ALA A 85 19.52 6.20 -8.52
CA ALA A 85 19.03 7.46 -7.97
C ALA A 85 19.09 7.50 -6.44
N SER A 86 19.33 8.69 -5.89
CA SER A 86 19.20 8.99 -4.46
C SER A 86 18.88 10.48 -4.27
N PRO A 87 18.36 10.89 -3.11
CA PRO A 87 18.07 12.30 -2.82
C PRO A 87 19.33 13.18 -2.67
N ILE A 88 20.54 12.63 -2.80
CA ILE A 88 21.79 13.36 -2.57
C ILE A 88 22.03 14.36 -3.70
N GLY A 89 22.05 15.66 -3.37
CA GLY A 89 22.28 16.73 -4.34
C GLY A 89 21.10 17.03 -5.26
N ILE A 90 19.95 16.38 -5.08
CA ILE A 90 18.72 16.68 -5.81
C ILE A 90 17.98 17.82 -5.10
N SER A 91 17.49 18.78 -5.87
CA SER A 91 16.72 19.92 -5.38
C SER A 91 15.52 20.20 -6.29
N GLY A 92 14.49 20.86 -5.76
CA GLY A 92 13.29 21.20 -6.53
C GLY A 92 12.24 20.09 -6.65
N ILE A 93 12.49 18.91 -6.08
CA ILE A 93 11.55 17.77 -6.05
C ILE A 93 11.18 17.49 -4.59
N LYS A 94 9.88 17.41 -4.31
CA LYS A 94 9.41 17.07 -2.96
C LYS A 94 9.84 15.65 -2.61
N THR A 95 10.60 15.50 -1.54
CA THR A 95 11.18 14.24 -1.11
C THR A 95 10.55 13.78 0.19
N ILE A 96 9.91 12.61 0.15
CA ILE A 96 9.33 11.93 1.31
C ILE A 96 10.19 10.70 1.61
N ALA A 97 10.52 10.47 2.87
CA ALA A 97 11.16 9.23 3.26
C ALA A 97 10.33 8.45 4.28
N ASP A 98 10.45 7.14 4.20
CA ASP A 98 9.99 6.26 5.26
C ASP A 98 10.87 6.38 6.51
N ASP A 99 10.31 6.16 7.70
CA ASP A 99 11.07 6.21 8.94
C ASP A 99 12.16 5.12 9.03
N SER A 100 12.08 4.05 8.23
CA SER A 100 13.12 3.03 8.09
C SER A 100 14.51 3.57 7.74
N ILE A 101 14.62 4.75 7.10
CA ILE A 101 15.94 5.36 6.81
C ILE A 101 16.70 5.76 8.08
N THR A 102 16.00 5.83 9.22
CA THR A 102 16.57 6.16 10.53
C THR A 102 16.88 4.92 11.36
N SER A 103 16.49 3.73 10.90
CA SER A 103 16.67 2.46 11.63
C SER A 103 18.11 1.94 11.64
N GLY A 104 19.00 2.56 10.86
CA GLY A 104 20.37 2.12 10.70
C GLY A 104 21.29 3.27 10.28
N ALA A 105 22.52 2.91 9.95
CA ALA A 105 23.55 3.82 9.47
C ALA A 105 24.33 3.13 8.35
N ASN A 106 25.01 3.94 7.54
CA ASN A 106 25.89 3.50 6.46
C ASN A 106 25.18 2.66 5.39
N PHE A 107 24.04 3.16 4.92
CA PHE A 107 23.29 2.53 3.85
C PHE A 107 24.01 2.63 2.50
N ILE A 108 23.56 1.82 1.55
CA ILE A 108 23.91 1.92 0.14
C ILE A 108 22.78 2.65 -0.58
N ALA A 109 23.09 3.72 -1.30
CA ALA A 109 22.12 4.44 -2.12
C ALA A 109 22.71 4.73 -3.50
N GLY A 110 21.87 5.08 -4.47
CA GLY A 110 22.34 5.47 -5.80
C GLY A 110 23.25 6.71 -5.78
N ALA A 111 24.23 6.79 -6.69
CA ALA A 111 25.15 7.93 -6.78
C ALA A 111 24.65 9.07 -7.68
N ASN A 112 23.43 8.99 -8.23
CA ASN A 112 22.91 9.86 -9.29
C ASN A 112 23.79 9.86 -10.56
N LYS A 113 24.51 8.75 -10.79
CA LYS A 113 25.36 8.49 -11.95
C LYS A 113 25.05 7.08 -12.46
N PRO A 114 25.12 6.83 -13.77
CA PRO A 114 24.96 5.47 -14.29
C PRO A 114 25.94 4.52 -13.63
N ASP A 115 25.49 3.28 -13.38
CA ASP A 115 26.35 2.18 -12.94
C ASP A 115 27.15 2.48 -11.66
N THR A 116 26.65 3.35 -10.78
CA THR A 116 27.40 3.79 -9.60
C THR A 116 26.49 3.94 -8.38
N HIS A 117 26.94 3.41 -7.24
CA HIS A 117 26.29 3.58 -5.95
C HIS A 117 27.24 4.21 -4.93
N LEU A 118 26.67 4.76 -3.86
CA LEU A 118 27.38 5.30 -2.71
C LEU A 118 27.24 4.33 -1.54
N ARG A 119 28.35 4.00 -0.91
CA ARG A 119 28.38 3.32 0.39
C ARG A 119 28.44 4.35 1.51
N ASN A 120 28.06 3.90 2.69
CA ASN A 120 28.11 4.66 3.92
C ASN A 120 27.24 5.92 3.90
N VAL A 121 26.10 5.86 3.21
CA VAL A 121 25.12 6.96 3.15
C VAL A 121 24.31 7.02 4.45
N ASN A 122 24.16 8.22 5.01
CA ASN A 122 23.52 8.46 6.29
C ASN A 122 22.59 9.68 6.23
N HIS A 123 21.34 9.50 6.68
CA HIS A 123 20.45 10.61 7.00
C HIS A 123 20.72 11.10 8.43
N PRO A 124 20.78 12.42 8.71
CA PRO A 124 20.65 13.56 7.81
C PRO A 124 21.98 14.12 7.28
N ARG A 125 23.10 13.40 7.45
CA ARG A 125 24.45 13.88 7.10
C ARG A 125 24.61 14.12 5.60
N ASP A 126 24.24 13.16 4.78
CA ASP A 126 24.51 13.16 3.33
C ASP A 126 23.32 13.66 2.51
N PHE A 127 22.10 13.50 3.04
CA PHE A 127 20.88 14.01 2.42
C PHE A 127 19.84 14.38 3.47
N ARG A 128 19.01 15.35 3.09
CA ARG A 128 17.82 15.76 3.84
C ARG A 128 16.59 15.54 2.98
N VAL A 129 15.45 15.33 3.62
CA VAL A 129 14.15 15.13 2.97
C VAL A 129 13.15 16.11 3.57
N ASP A 130 12.05 16.36 2.86
CA ASP A 130 11.03 17.30 3.32
C ASP A 130 10.19 16.72 4.47
N LEU A 131 9.97 15.40 4.46
CA LEU A 131 9.21 14.70 5.47
C LEU A 131 9.70 13.27 5.66
N VAL A 132 9.90 12.88 6.90
CA VAL A 132 10.10 11.48 7.31
C VAL A 132 8.82 11.00 7.99
N THR A 133 8.21 9.93 7.52
CA THR A 133 6.93 9.40 8.05
C THR A 133 6.71 7.95 7.63
N ASP A 134 5.84 7.22 8.33
CA ASP A 134 5.48 5.85 7.97
C ASP A 134 4.77 5.79 6.61
N ILE A 135 5.47 5.24 5.62
CA ILE A 135 4.94 4.92 4.30
C ILE A 135 5.21 3.46 3.93
N ALA A 136 5.74 2.64 4.83
CA ALA A 136 6.04 1.25 4.57
C ALA A 136 4.77 0.37 4.52
N GLN A 137 4.77 -0.60 3.62
CA GLN A 137 3.82 -1.70 3.60
C GLN A 137 4.19 -2.69 4.70
N ALA A 138 3.24 -2.94 5.61
CA ALA A 138 3.44 -3.91 6.69
C ALA A 138 3.50 -5.34 6.15
N CYS A 139 4.36 -6.16 6.77
CA CYS A 139 4.59 -7.55 6.41
C CYS A 139 4.25 -8.51 7.55
N ALA A 140 3.93 -9.76 7.20
CA ALA A 140 3.73 -10.80 8.20
C ALA A 140 5.03 -11.03 9.00
N GLY A 141 4.89 -11.22 10.32
CA GLY A 141 6.00 -11.40 11.25
C GLY A 141 6.50 -10.11 11.90
N GLU A 142 6.15 -8.93 11.38
CA GLU A 142 6.51 -7.64 11.97
C GLU A 142 5.79 -7.38 13.31
N GLY A 143 6.33 -6.45 14.09
CA GLY A 143 5.77 -6.09 15.39
C GLY A 143 4.48 -5.28 15.28
N CYS A 144 3.47 -5.66 16.05
CA CYS A 144 2.23 -4.91 16.20
C CYS A 144 2.50 -3.62 16.98
N PRO A 145 2.15 -2.44 16.45
CA PRO A 145 2.43 -1.16 17.11
C PRO A 145 1.61 -0.95 18.41
N LYS A 146 0.58 -1.77 18.65
CA LYS A 146 -0.28 -1.65 19.85
C LYS A 146 0.11 -2.59 20.99
N CYS A 147 0.55 -3.80 20.67
CA CYS A 147 0.77 -4.84 21.69
C CYS A 147 2.11 -5.55 21.61
N GLY A 148 2.95 -5.26 20.61
CA GLY A 148 4.26 -5.90 20.44
C GLY A 148 4.23 -7.36 19.96
N GLY A 149 3.04 -7.95 19.78
CA GLY A 149 2.89 -9.26 19.15
C GLY A 149 3.28 -9.25 17.66
N LYS A 150 3.33 -10.41 17.00
CA LYS A 150 3.65 -10.50 15.57
C LYS A 150 2.40 -10.38 14.70
N LEU A 151 2.51 -9.64 13.59
CA LEU A 151 1.48 -9.55 12.57
C LEU A 151 1.37 -10.86 11.78
N SER A 152 0.16 -11.25 11.41
CA SER A 152 -0.12 -12.36 10.49
C SER A 152 -0.90 -11.83 9.28
N SER A 153 -0.67 -12.39 8.10
CA SER A 153 -1.42 -12.05 6.89
C SER A 153 -2.37 -13.19 6.52
N ALA A 154 -3.57 -12.82 6.06
CA ALA A 154 -4.56 -13.72 5.51
C ALA A 154 -5.27 -13.02 4.34
N HIS A 155 -5.69 -13.80 3.35
CA HIS A 155 -6.50 -13.28 2.25
C HIS A 155 -7.96 -13.18 2.70
N GLY A 156 -8.63 -12.09 2.30
CA GLY A 156 -10.02 -11.86 2.61
C GLY A 156 -10.72 -11.14 1.48
N MET A 157 -12.02 -11.39 1.35
CA MET A 157 -12.90 -10.64 0.46
C MET A 157 -13.62 -9.57 1.27
N GLU A 158 -13.48 -8.31 0.87
CA GLU A 158 -14.22 -7.21 1.51
C GLU A 158 -15.71 -7.30 1.11
N VAL A 159 -16.54 -7.85 2.00
CA VAL A 159 -18.00 -7.97 1.80
C VAL A 159 -18.79 -6.75 2.29
N GLY A 160 -18.15 -5.86 3.05
CA GLY A 160 -18.75 -4.64 3.54
C GLY A 160 -17.73 -3.70 4.17
N HIS A 161 -18.14 -2.44 4.32
CA HIS A 161 -17.31 -1.36 4.85
C HIS A 161 -18.17 -0.36 5.62
N ILE A 162 -17.65 0.14 6.74
CA ILE A 162 -18.26 1.22 7.52
C ILE A 162 -17.33 2.43 7.54
N PHE A 163 -17.88 3.62 7.26
CA PHE A 163 -17.11 4.87 7.23
C PHE A 163 -17.66 5.87 8.23
N LYS A 164 -16.76 6.49 8.99
CA LYS A 164 -17.04 7.74 9.71
C LYS A 164 -16.73 8.89 8.75
N LEU A 165 -17.77 9.42 8.10
CA LEU A 165 -17.62 10.51 7.12
C LEU A 165 -17.41 11.87 7.78
N GLY A 166 -17.76 11.99 9.08
CA GLY A 166 -17.70 13.26 9.79
C GLY A 166 -18.62 14.27 9.13
N THR A 167 -18.12 15.46 8.86
CA THR A 167 -18.89 16.56 8.26
C THR A 167 -18.57 16.82 6.79
N PHE A 168 -17.76 15.96 6.16
CA PHE A 168 -17.23 16.20 4.82
C PHE A 168 -18.33 16.38 3.75
N ILE A 169 -19.34 15.52 3.76
CA ILE A 169 -20.46 15.58 2.80
C ILE A 169 -21.46 16.67 3.21
N SER A 170 -21.82 16.73 4.50
CA SER A 170 -22.81 17.68 4.99
C SER A 170 -22.39 19.14 4.80
N GLN A 171 -21.10 19.45 4.97
CA GLN A 171 -20.56 20.79 4.65
C GLN A 171 -20.68 21.12 3.17
N LYS A 172 -20.36 20.17 2.28
CA LYS A 172 -20.42 20.39 0.82
C LYS A 172 -21.85 20.54 0.29
N LEU A 173 -22.81 19.83 0.89
CA LEU A 173 -24.22 19.85 0.46
C LEU A 173 -25.08 20.85 1.24
N GLY A 174 -24.54 21.52 2.26
CA GLY A 174 -25.30 22.41 3.14
C GLY A 174 -26.33 21.68 4.01
N ALA A 175 -26.06 20.44 4.39
CA ALA A 175 -26.93 19.65 5.27
C ALA A 175 -26.63 19.99 6.75
N LEU A 176 -27.37 20.95 7.28
CA LEU A 176 -27.15 21.53 8.61
C LEU A 176 -28.31 21.20 9.57
N PHE A 177 -28.05 21.25 10.88
CA PHE A 177 -29.05 21.22 11.94
C PHE A 177 -28.80 22.39 12.92
N ILE A 178 -29.84 22.79 13.65
CA ILE A 178 -29.73 23.80 14.71
C ILE A 178 -29.60 23.08 16.05
N ASP A 179 -28.59 23.42 16.83
CA ASP A 179 -28.39 22.89 18.18
C ASP A 179 -29.31 23.59 19.21
N PRO A 180 -29.32 23.14 20.50
CA PRO A 180 -30.12 23.78 21.54
C PRO A 180 -29.80 25.26 21.81
N ASP A 181 -28.60 25.73 21.45
CA ASP A 181 -28.17 27.13 21.62
C ASP A 181 -28.55 28.01 20.42
N GLY A 182 -29.21 27.44 19.40
CA GLY A 182 -29.62 28.15 18.19
C GLY A 182 -28.52 28.25 17.14
N VAL A 183 -27.40 27.53 17.30
CA VAL A 183 -26.26 27.56 16.39
C VAL A 183 -26.43 26.50 15.31
N SER A 184 -26.13 26.88 14.06
CA SER A 184 -26.18 25.98 12.90
C SER A 184 -24.89 25.18 12.78
N HIS A 185 -25.02 23.85 12.74
CA HIS A 185 -23.90 22.91 12.62
C HIS A 185 -24.11 21.93 11.47
N PRO A 186 -23.05 21.51 10.77
CA PRO A 186 -23.14 20.44 9.80
C PRO A 186 -23.47 19.10 10.48
N ILE A 187 -24.34 18.31 9.85
CA ILE A 187 -24.69 16.99 10.36
C ILE A 187 -23.45 16.08 10.34
N VAL A 188 -23.18 15.38 11.45
CA VAL A 188 -22.14 14.34 11.50
C VAL A 188 -22.68 13.05 10.88
N MET A 189 -21.97 12.51 9.88
CA MET A 189 -22.44 11.41 9.05
C MET A 189 -21.61 10.14 9.22
N GLY A 190 -22.28 9.00 9.10
CA GLY A 190 -21.68 7.68 8.90
C GLY A 190 -22.28 7.00 7.68
N SER A 191 -21.55 6.05 7.09
CA SER A 191 -22.03 5.23 5.97
C SER A 191 -21.73 3.76 6.25
N TYR A 192 -22.65 2.89 5.85
CA TYR A 192 -22.59 1.44 6.09
C TYR A 192 -22.98 0.74 4.78
N GLY A 193 -22.07 -0.03 4.21
CA GLY A 193 -22.29 -0.73 2.95
C GLY A 193 -22.00 -2.22 3.07
N ILE A 194 -22.88 -3.04 2.49
CA ILE A 194 -22.69 -4.49 2.31
C ILE A 194 -22.92 -4.81 0.83
N GLY A 195 -21.93 -5.45 0.20
CA GLY A 195 -22.02 -5.84 -1.20
C GLY A 195 -22.74 -7.18 -1.35
N LEU A 196 -24.07 -7.19 -1.46
CA LEU A 196 -24.88 -8.43 -1.48
C LEU A 196 -24.43 -9.44 -2.55
N GLY A 197 -24.17 -8.98 -3.78
CA GLY A 197 -23.68 -9.87 -4.85
C GLY A 197 -22.29 -10.45 -4.55
N ARG A 198 -21.40 -9.64 -3.99
CA ARG A 198 -20.07 -10.10 -3.56
C ARG A 198 -20.14 -11.02 -2.35
N LEU A 199 -21.07 -10.78 -1.43
CA LEU A 199 -21.32 -11.64 -0.28
C LEU A 199 -21.77 -13.03 -0.73
N LEU A 200 -22.67 -13.12 -1.72
CA LEU A 200 -23.07 -14.40 -2.30
C LEU A 200 -21.88 -15.16 -2.88
N ALA A 201 -21.03 -14.48 -3.67
CA ALA A 201 -19.81 -15.07 -4.22
C ALA A 201 -18.84 -15.52 -3.12
N ALA A 202 -18.64 -14.70 -2.08
CA ALA A 202 -17.77 -15.04 -0.94
C ALA A 202 -18.29 -16.26 -0.16
N ILE A 203 -19.60 -16.43 -0.04
CA ILE A 203 -20.20 -17.60 0.61
C ILE A 203 -19.93 -18.87 -0.21
N ILE A 204 -20.07 -18.79 -1.53
CA ILE A 204 -19.76 -19.92 -2.43
C ILE A 204 -18.26 -20.24 -2.37
N GLU A 205 -17.39 -19.23 -2.47
CA GLU A 205 -15.93 -19.40 -2.37
C GLU A 205 -15.53 -20.11 -1.08
N HIS A 206 -16.19 -19.78 0.05
CA HIS A 206 -15.94 -20.43 1.32
C HIS A 206 -16.62 -21.81 1.46
N SER A 207 -17.75 -22.03 0.78
CA SER A 207 -18.64 -23.17 1.01
C SER A 207 -18.93 -23.90 -0.32
N HIS A 208 -17.92 -24.59 -0.85
CA HIS A 208 -18.04 -25.43 -2.03
C HIS A 208 -17.14 -26.67 -1.93
N ASP A 209 -17.42 -27.66 -2.75
CA ASP A 209 -16.55 -28.79 -3.01
C ASP A 209 -16.51 -29.10 -4.53
N ASP A 210 -15.85 -30.20 -4.90
CA ASP A 210 -15.73 -30.63 -6.30
C ASP A 210 -17.08 -30.96 -6.97
N LYS A 211 -18.16 -31.12 -6.20
CA LYS A 211 -19.51 -31.43 -6.69
C LYS A 211 -20.40 -30.19 -6.78
N GLY A 212 -19.95 -29.06 -6.26
CA GLY A 212 -20.61 -27.77 -6.41
C GLY A 212 -20.77 -27.01 -5.10
N ILE A 213 -21.84 -26.20 -5.04
CA ILE A 213 -22.08 -25.26 -3.96
C ILE A 213 -22.65 -25.97 -2.73
N ILE A 214 -22.08 -25.69 -1.56
CA ILE A 214 -22.59 -26.13 -0.26
C ILE A 214 -23.24 -24.91 0.42
N TRP A 215 -24.54 -24.72 0.17
CA TRP A 215 -25.25 -23.57 0.74
C TRP A 215 -25.37 -23.68 2.27
N PRO A 216 -25.11 -22.59 3.02
CA PRO A 216 -25.56 -22.47 4.39
C PRO A 216 -27.08 -22.59 4.47
N LEU A 217 -27.59 -23.27 5.49
CA LEU A 217 -29.03 -23.56 5.64
C LEU A 217 -29.90 -22.31 5.59
N SER A 218 -29.42 -21.18 6.11
CA SER A 218 -30.16 -19.92 6.16
C SER A 218 -30.39 -19.26 4.79
N ILE A 219 -29.67 -19.66 3.76
CA ILE A 219 -29.72 -19.03 2.43
C ILE A 219 -29.79 -20.04 1.28
N THR A 220 -29.93 -21.33 1.58
CA THR A 220 -30.11 -22.34 0.54
C THR A 220 -31.34 -21.98 -0.30
N PRO A 221 -31.27 -22.09 -1.64
CA PRO A 221 -32.42 -21.75 -2.49
C PRO A 221 -33.62 -22.65 -2.19
N TYR A 222 -33.36 -23.91 -1.82
CA TYR A 222 -34.36 -24.88 -1.37
C TYR A 222 -33.76 -25.75 -0.27
N HIS A 223 -34.56 -26.08 0.74
CA HIS A 223 -34.12 -26.99 1.81
C HIS A 223 -34.09 -28.46 1.37
N ILE A 224 -34.95 -28.83 0.42
CA ILE A 224 -35.10 -30.19 -0.10
C ILE A 224 -35.27 -30.09 -1.62
N TYR A 225 -34.50 -30.91 -2.35
CA TYR A 225 -34.63 -31.09 -3.80
C TYR A 225 -35.16 -32.50 -4.07
N LEU A 226 -36.44 -32.60 -4.47
CA LEU A 226 -37.07 -33.88 -4.82
C LEU A 226 -36.80 -34.18 -6.30
N CYS A 227 -36.02 -35.22 -6.57
CA CYS A 227 -35.69 -35.66 -7.92
C CYS A 227 -36.38 -37.01 -8.22
N PRO A 228 -37.52 -37.02 -8.93
CA PRO A 228 -38.19 -38.26 -9.30
C PRO A 228 -37.38 -39.00 -10.38
N LEU A 229 -37.06 -40.27 -10.13
CA LEU A 229 -36.21 -41.06 -11.05
C LEU A 229 -37.01 -41.73 -12.18
N HIS A 230 -38.30 -42.04 -11.95
CA HIS A 230 -39.15 -42.77 -12.89
C HIS A 230 -40.58 -42.22 -12.94
N LEU A 231 -40.74 -41.05 -13.57
CA LEU A 231 -42.04 -40.39 -13.72
C LEU A 231 -43.07 -41.17 -14.57
N GLU A 232 -42.61 -42.16 -15.33
CA GLU A 232 -43.48 -42.98 -16.20
C GLU A 232 -43.95 -44.28 -15.53
N SER A 233 -43.45 -44.61 -14.33
CA SER A 233 -43.86 -45.80 -13.60
C SER A 233 -45.21 -45.58 -12.92
N PRO A 234 -46.24 -46.41 -13.18
CA PRO A 234 -47.56 -46.29 -12.53
C PRO A 234 -47.52 -46.43 -11.00
N GLN A 235 -46.44 -46.96 -10.43
CA GLN A 235 -46.22 -47.06 -8.99
C GLN A 235 -45.71 -45.74 -8.36
N VAL A 236 -45.21 -44.81 -9.19
CA VAL A 236 -44.64 -43.52 -8.77
C VAL A 236 -45.61 -42.36 -9.00
N VAL A 237 -46.51 -42.49 -9.98
CA VAL A 237 -47.58 -41.53 -10.26
C VAL A 237 -48.83 -41.95 -9.47
N GLY A 238 -48.92 -41.50 -8.22
CA GLY A 238 -50.13 -41.63 -7.39
C GLY A 238 -51.20 -40.61 -7.75
#